data_AF-A0A2G8S6N9-F1
#
_entry.id   AF-A0A2G8S6N9-F1
#
_cell.length_a   1.000
_cell.length_b   1.000
_cell.length_c   1.000
_cell.angle_alpha   90.00
_cell.angle_beta   90.00
_cell.angle_gamma   90.00
#
_symmetry.space_group_name_H-M   'P 1'
#
loop_
_entity.id
_entity.type
_entity.pdbx_description
1 polymer ?
#
loop_
_entity_poly.entity_id
_entity_poly.type
_entity_poly.pdbx_seq_one_letter_code
_entity_poly.pdbx_strand_id
1 'polypeptide(L)'
;MEELWEALPTLRRLVGFDGGWDGVQRKAWDVLCDALQQQDLLRFPISLLTAAAIMEGVLDALVKRYKSTGRDSRGKPCKRDSASSRKAAMKCSRDVRLDVQEVLQVSNEELVTCQKWLGVFVEPK
;
A
#
# COMPACT_ATOMS: atom_id res chain seq x y z
N MET A 1 -5.20 10.16 -8.81
CA MET A 1 -4.07 9.56 -8.05
C MET A 1 -2.76 10.28 -8.33
N GLU A 2 -2.59 10.92 -9.50
CA GLU A 2 -1.43 11.78 -9.80
C GLU A 2 -1.28 12.95 -8.82
N GLU A 3 -2.38 13.47 -8.29
CA GLU A 3 -2.39 14.54 -7.30
C GLU A 3 -1.66 14.14 -6.01
N LEU A 4 -1.81 12.87 -5.58
CA LEU A 4 -1.08 12.33 -4.43
C LEU A 4 0.41 12.12 -4.74
N TRP A 5 0.74 11.76 -5.99
CA TRP A 5 2.11 11.63 -6.42
C TRP A 5 2.84 12.97 -6.38
N GLU A 6 2.20 14.03 -6.86
CA GLU A 6 2.74 15.39 -6.81
C GLU A 6 2.85 15.90 -5.38
N ALA A 7 1.79 15.71 -4.57
CA ALA A 7 1.70 16.22 -3.20
C ALA A 7 2.63 15.52 -2.20
N LEU A 8 3.04 14.26 -2.46
CA LEU A 8 3.79 13.45 -1.49
C LEU A 8 5.21 13.10 -1.97
N PRO A 9 6.22 13.93 -1.64
CA PRO A 9 7.63 13.63 -1.95
C PRO A 9 8.13 12.32 -1.31
N THR A 10 7.60 11.94 -0.16
CA THR A 10 7.94 10.71 0.57
C THR A 10 7.48 9.47 -0.18
N LEU A 11 6.27 9.50 -0.76
CA LEU A 11 5.75 8.46 -1.64
C LEU A 11 6.66 8.28 -2.85
N ARG A 12 7.01 9.39 -3.52
CA ARG A 12 7.94 9.37 -4.67
C ARG A 12 9.29 8.77 -4.33
N ARG A 13 9.85 9.11 -3.16
CA ARG A 13 11.12 8.56 -2.71
C ARG A 13 11.04 7.05 -2.45
N LEU A 14 9.92 6.57 -1.92
CA LEU A 14 9.75 5.18 -1.52
C LEU A 14 9.46 4.25 -2.71
N VAL A 15 8.58 4.67 -3.62
CA VAL A 15 8.12 3.87 -4.76
C VAL A 15 8.59 4.37 -6.13
N GLY A 16 9.46 5.37 -6.19
CA GLY A 16 10.07 5.89 -7.43
C GLY A 16 11.13 5.00 -8.06
N PHE A 17 11.11 3.69 -7.79
CA PHE A 17 11.90 2.71 -8.52
C PHE A 17 11.16 2.25 -9.78
N ASP A 18 11.86 1.59 -10.69
CA ASP A 18 11.30 1.15 -11.98
C ASP A 18 10.05 0.27 -11.78
N GLY A 19 8.92 0.70 -12.37
CA GLY A 19 7.61 0.06 -12.23
C GLY A 19 6.98 0.13 -10.83
N GLY A 20 7.55 0.89 -9.89
CA GLY A 20 7.06 1.00 -8.52
C GLY A 20 5.72 1.73 -8.43
N TRP A 21 5.66 2.97 -8.93
CA TRP A 21 4.44 3.77 -8.92
C TRP A 21 3.31 3.15 -9.75
N ASP A 22 3.59 2.67 -10.95
CA ASP A 22 2.62 1.95 -11.79
C ASP A 22 2.07 0.71 -11.06
N GLY A 23 2.93 0.02 -10.31
CA GLY A 23 2.53 -1.11 -9.46
C GLY A 23 1.59 -0.70 -8.34
N VAL A 24 1.86 0.45 -7.69
CA VAL A 24 0.97 1.02 -6.66
C VAL A 24 -0.38 1.39 -7.26
N GLN A 25 -0.41 2.13 -8.37
CA GLN A 25 -1.64 2.57 -9.02
C GLN A 25 -2.50 1.38 -9.46
N ARG A 26 -1.88 0.38 -10.11
CA ARG A 26 -2.59 -0.84 -10.54
C ARG A 26 -3.20 -1.57 -9.35
N LYS A 27 -2.42 -1.79 -8.29
CA LYS A 27 -2.92 -2.50 -7.10
C LYS A 27 -4.00 -1.70 -6.38
N ALA A 28 -3.85 -0.37 -6.28
CA ALA A 28 -4.86 0.49 -5.68
C ALA A 28 -6.15 0.47 -6.51
N TRP A 29 -6.05 0.49 -7.84
CA TRP A 29 -7.17 0.35 -8.74
C TRP A 29 -7.89 -0.99 -8.55
N ASP A 30 -7.16 -2.11 -8.48
CA ASP A 30 -7.73 -3.44 -8.21
C ASP A 30 -8.53 -3.43 -6.89
N VAL A 31 -7.97 -2.88 -5.82
CA VAL A 31 -8.64 -2.79 -4.50
C VAL A 31 -9.91 -1.93 -4.57
N LEU A 32 -9.89 -0.83 -5.31
CA LEU A 32 -11.07 0.02 -5.48
C LEU A 32 -12.15 -0.69 -6.31
N CYS A 33 -11.76 -1.39 -7.39
CA CYS A 33 -12.69 -2.17 -8.20
C CYS A 33 -13.32 -3.32 -7.39
N ASP A 34 -12.56 -3.99 -6.54
CA ASP A 34 -13.07 -5.02 -5.62
C ASP A 34 -14.07 -4.41 -4.62
N ALA A 35 -13.79 -3.20 -4.11
CA ALA A 35 -14.69 -2.48 -3.23
C ALA A 35 -16.04 -2.16 -3.90
N LEU A 36 -16.05 -1.84 -5.21
CA LEU A 36 -17.28 -1.57 -5.96
C LEU A 36 -18.23 -2.78 -6.03
N GLN A 37 -17.72 -4.00 -5.84
CA GLN A 37 -18.53 -5.21 -5.82
C GLN A 37 -19.19 -5.47 -4.46
N GLN A 38 -18.81 -4.72 -3.42
CA GLN A 38 -19.39 -4.86 -2.08
C GLN A 38 -20.74 -4.13 -1.98
N GLN A 39 -21.72 -4.74 -1.32
CA GLN A 39 -23.06 -4.16 -1.16
C GLN A 39 -23.08 -2.88 -0.31
N ASP A 40 -22.08 -2.69 0.55
CA ASP A 40 -21.94 -1.54 1.45
C ASP A 40 -20.80 -0.59 1.06
N LEU A 41 -20.53 -0.41 -0.24
CA LEU A 41 -19.50 0.52 -0.75
C LEU A 41 -19.57 1.93 -0.13
N LEU A 42 -20.79 2.46 0.05
CA LEU A 42 -21.02 3.82 0.57
C LEU A 42 -20.77 3.94 2.08
N ARG A 43 -20.38 2.85 2.75
CA ARG A 43 -20.03 2.85 4.17
C ARG A 43 -18.84 3.75 4.50
N PHE A 44 -17.93 3.94 3.55
CA PHE A 44 -16.72 4.74 3.73
C PHE A 44 -16.62 5.85 2.70
N PRO A 45 -16.08 7.03 3.07
CA PRO A 45 -15.85 8.10 2.11
C PRO A 45 -14.76 7.71 1.10
N ILE A 46 -14.85 8.26 -0.11
CA ILE A 46 -13.91 7.98 -1.21
C ILE A 46 -12.46 8.29 -0.82
N SER A 47 -12.23 9.34 -0.01
CA SER A 47 -10.90 9.68 0.50
C SER A 47 -10.28 8.55 1.32
N LEU A 48 -11.07 7.91 2.18
CA LEU A 48 -10.64 6.81 3.02
C LEU A 48 -10.40 5.52 2.22
N LEU A 49 -11.28 5.22 1.26
CA LEU A 49 -11.08 4.10 0.32
C LEU A 49 -9.80 4.30 -0.50
N THR A 50 -9.57 5.51 -0.98
CA THR A 50 -8.35 5.87 -1.73
C THR A 50 -7.11 5.75 -0.86
N ALA A 51 -7.16 6.23 0.39
CA ALA A 51 -6.07 6.09 1.35
C ALA A 51 -5.73 4.61 1.61
N ALA A 52 -6.75 3.77 1.85
CA ALA A 52 -6.58 2.35 2.10
C ALA A 52 -5.99 1.63 0.87
N ALA A 53 -6.50 1.92 -0.32
CA ALA A 53 -6.06 1.34 -1.58
C ALA A 53 -4.61 1.73 -1.94
N ILE A 54 -4.25 3.01 -1.79
CA ILE A 54 -2.88 3.49 -2.00
C ILE A 54 -1.92 2.80 -1.02
N MET A 55 -2.28 2.73 0.25
CA MET A 55 -1.43 2.08 1.25
C MET A 55 -1.21 0.60 0.94
N GLU A 56 -2.25 -0.12 0.51
CA GLU A 56 -2.09 -1.51 0.10
C GLU A 56 -1.23 -1.63 -1.17
N GLY A 57 -1.39 -0.72 -2.13
CA GLY A 57 -0.53 -0.66 -3.32
C GLY A 57 0.95 -0.44 -2.99
N VAL A 58 1.25 0.48 -2.07
CA VAL A 58 2.62 0.74 -1.59
C VAL A 58 3.21 -0.51 -0.93
N LEU A 59 2.45 -1.19 -0.08
CA LEU A 59 2.90 -2.43 0.57
C LEU A 59 3.17 -3.53 -0.45
N ASP A 60 2.27 -3.74 -1.40
CA ASP A 60 2.43 -4.75 -2.45
C ASP A 60 3.65 -4.46 -3.34
N ALA A 61 3.84 -3.21 -3.76
CA ALA A 61 4.99 -2.79 -4.55
C ALA A 61 6.32 -3.04 -3.80
N LEU A 62 6.38 -2.71 -2.51
CA LEU A 62 7.56 -2.97 -1.69
C LEU A 62 7.81 -4.46 -1.47
N VAL A 63 6.76 -5.26 -1.23
CA VAL A 63 6.89 -6.71 -1.09
C VAL A 63 7.41 -7.34 -2.38
N LYS A 64 6.89 -6.92 -3.54
CA LYS A 64 7.39 -7.35 -4.86
C LYS A 64 8.86 -6.98 -5.05
N ARG A 65 9.25 -5.75 -4.68
CA ARG A 65 10.64 -5.29 -4.72
C ARG A 65 11.55 -6.11 -3.81
N TYR A 66 11.13 -6.43 -2.60
CA TYR A 66 11.94 -7.26 -1.69
C TYR A 66 12.12 -8.68 -2.21
N LYS A 67 11.10 -9.25 -2.86
CA LYS A 67 11.20 -10.57 -3.51
C LYS A 67 12.11 -10.55 -4.74
N SER A 68 12.12 -9.47 -5.53
CA SER A 68 12.99 -9.35 -6.71
C SER A 68 14.45 -9.04 -6.36
N THR A 69 14.67 -8.25 -5.29
CA THR A 69 16.00 -7.80 -4.86
C THR A 69 16.70 -8.81 -3.95
N GLY A 70 15.96 -9.68 -3.27
CA GLY A 70 16.51 -10.75 -2.42
C GLY A 70 17.15 -11.89 -3.20
N ARG A 71 18.09 -11.60 -4.11
CA ARG A 71 18.93 -12.62 -4.77
C ARG A 71 20.17 -12.88 -3.93
N ASP A 72 20.53 -14.15 -3.74
CA ASP A 72 21.81 -14.53 -3.16
C ASP A 72 22.99 -14.18 -4.09
N SER A 73 24.22 -14.35 -3.62
CA SER A 73 25.44 -14.19 -4.42
C SER A 73 25.54 -15.15 -5.63
N ARG A 74 24.58 -16.07 -5.79
CA ARG A 74 24.43 -16.99 -6.94
C ARG A 74 23.23 -16.63 -7.83
N GLY A 75 22.60 -15.48 -7.60
CA GLY A 75 21.44 -15.00 -8.36
C GLY A 75 20.13 -15.71 -8.08
N LYS A 76 20.07 -16.65 -7.11
CA LYS A 76 18.84 -17.34 -6.72
C LYS A 76 18.00 -16.48 -5.79
N PRO A 77 16.67 -16.45 -5.94
CA PRO A 77 15.80 -15.77 -5.00
C PRO A 77 15.90 -16.43 -3.62
N CYS A 78 16.45 -15.71 -2.64
CA CYS A 78 16.28 -16.05 -1.23
C CYS A 78 14.78 -15.98 -0.93
N LYS A 79 14.20 -17.11 -0.52
CA LYS A 79 12.83 -17.18 -0.02
C LYS A 79 12.77 -16.42 1.31
N ARG A 80 12.62 -15.10 1.25
CA ARG A 80 12.15 -14.32 2.39
C ARG A 80 10.67 -14.62 2.54
N ASP A 81 10.24 -15.03 3.74
CA ASP A 81 8.83 -15.30 4.00
C ASP A 81 8.00 -14.06 3.64
N SER A 82 6.85 -14.28 2.98
CA SER A 82 5.94 -13.20 2.57
C SER A 82 5.55 -12.31 3.75
N ALA A 83 5.35 -12.91 4.92
CA ALA A 83 5.07 -12.22 6.18
C ALA A 83 6.21 -11.27 6.59
N SER A 84 7.46 -11.72 6.50
CA SER A 84 8.64 -10.92 6.86
C SER A 84 8.82 -9.72 5.93
N SER A 85 8.57 -9.92 4.62
CA SER A 85 8.65 -8.86 3.61
C SER A 85 7.55 -7.82 3.81
N ARG A 86 6.35 -8.25 4.21
CA ARG A 86 5.23 -7.35 4.48
C ARG A 86 5.46 -6.53 5.76
N LYS A 87 6.00 -7.13 6.82
CA LYS A 87 6.39 -6.41 8.06
C LYS A 87 7.47 -5.37 7.78
N ALA A 88 8.46 -5.71 6.95
CA ALA A 88 9.48 -4.75 6.50
C ALA A 88 8.85 -3.61 5.67
N ALA A 89 7.94 -3.95 4.74
CA ALA A 89 7.24 -2.96 3.92
C ALA A 89 6.43 -1.98 4.79
N MET A 90 5.67 -2.49 5.78
CA MET A 90 4.91 -1.67 6.72
C MET A 90 5.81 -0.71 7.51
N LYS A 91 6.99 -1.18 7.95
CA LYS A 91 7.96 -0.34 8.65
C LYS A 91 8.50 0.76 7.73
N CYS A 92 8.84 0.42 6.49
CA CYS A 92 9.38 1.38 5.52
C CYS A 92 8.34 2.36 4.99
N SER A 93 7.05 1.98 4.96
CA SER A 93 5.96 2.83 4.49
C SER A 93 5.32 3.68 5.59
N ARG A 94 5.89 3.72 6.80
CA ARG A 94 5.30 4.43 7.94
C ARG A 94 5.13 5.93 7.67
N ASP A 95 6.16 6.57 7.14
CA ASP A 95 6.13 8.02 6.93
C ASP A 95 5.16 8.38 5.80
N VAL A 96 5.12 7.57 4.73
CA VAL A 96 4.11 7.69 3.66
C VAL A 96 2.69 7.52 4.21
N ARG A 97 2.47 6.61 5.16
CA ARG A 97 1.16 6.45 5.81
C ARG A 97 0.73 7.72 6.54
N LEU A 98 1.64 8.34 7.29
CA LEU A 98 1.35 9.57 8.03
C LEU A 98 1.01 10.71 7.07
N ASP A 99 1.79 10.88 5.99
CA ASP A 99 1.53 11.95 5.03
C ASP A 99 0.21 11.73 4.27
N VAL A 100 -0.12 10.48 3.92
CA VAL A 100 -1.42 10.14 3.31
C VAL A 100 -2.57 10.44 4.28
N GLN A 101 -2.41 10.14 5.56
CA GLN A 101 -3.40 10.46 6.60
C GLN A 101 -3.61 11.97 6.74
N GLU A 102 -2.53 12.74 6.72
CA GLU A 102 -2.57 14.19 6.78
C GLU A 102 -3.22 14.80 5.55
N VAL A 103 -2.80 14.43 4.34
CA VAL A 103 -3.32 15.02 3.09
C VAL A 103 -4.80 14.67 2.88
N LEU A 104 -5.20 13.44 3.18
CA LEU A 104 -6.58 12.98 3.00
C LEU A 104 -7.47 13.23 4.22
N GLN A 105 -6.90 13.80 5.29
CA GLN A 105 -7.59 14.10 6.56
C GLN A 105 -8.31 12.87 7.12
N VAL A 106 -7.61 11.73 7.16
CA VAL A 106 -8.15 10.45 7.65
C VAL A 106 -7.41 9.96 8.89
N SER A 107 -8.15 9.49 9.88
CA SER A 107 -7.54 8.95 11.10
C SER A 107 -6.98 7.55 10.89
N ASN A 108 -6.06 7.14 11.77
CA ASN A 108 -5.53 5.79 11.75
C ASN A 108 -6.59 4.72 12.04
N GLU A 109 -7.56 5.03 12.90
CA GLU A 109 -8.63 4.12 13.31
C GLU A 109 -9.61 3.86 12.15
N GLU A 110 -10.03 4.92 11.46
CA GLU A 110 -10.84 4.81 10.26
C GLU A 110 -10.10 4.03 9.16
N LEU A 111 -8.81 4.31 8.98
CA LEU A 111 -8.00 3.63 7.96
C LEU A 111 -7.91 2.13 8.24
N VAL A 112 -7.63 1.72 9.49
CA VAL A 112 -7.61 0.30 9.86
C VAL A 112 -8.98 -0.34 9.70
N THR A 113 -10.05 0.36 10.07
CA THR A 113 -11.42 -0.15 9.95
C THR A 113 -11.80 -0.38 8.48
N CYS A 114 -11.47 0.56 7.62
CA CYS A 114 -11.67 0.45 6.18
C CYS A 114 -10.82 -0.70 5.58
N GLN A 115 -9.55 -0.81 5.98
CA GLN A 115 -8.67 -1.90 5.53
C GLN A 115 -9.17 -3.28 5.95
N LYS A 116 -9.76 -3.40 7.14
CA LYS A 116 -10.39 -4.64 7.62
C LYS A 116 -11.61 -4.99 6.77
N TRP A 117 -12.46 -4.00 6.48
CA TRP A 117 -13.63 -4.19 5.62
C TRP A 117 -13.24 -4.59 4.19
N LEU A 118 -12.20 -3.98 3.62
CA LEU A 118 -11.64 -4.35 2.31
C LEU A 118 -10.95 -5.72 2.29
N GLY A 119 -10.78 -6.40 3.43
CA GLY A 119 -10.08 -7.68 3.52
C GLY A 119 -8.56 -7.59 3.26
N VAL A 120 -7.99 -6.39 3.26
CA VAL A 120 -6.56 -6.16 2.97
C VAL A 120 -5.72 -6.06 4.25
N PHE A 121 -6.34 -5.83 5.41
CA PHE A 121 -5.63 -5.70 6.67
C PHE A 121 -4.99 -7.00 7.14
N VAL A 122 -3.70 -6.94 7.51
CA VAL A 122 -3.00 -8.03 8.21
C VAL A 122 -2.37 -7.47 9.48
N GLU A 123 -2.78 -8.02 10.63
CA GLU A 123 -2.22 -7.63 11.92
C GLU A 123 -0.74 -8.02 12.00
N PRO A 124 0.15 -7.09 12.36
CA PRO A 124 1.50 -7.46 12.74
C PRO A 124 1.46 -8.16 14.11
N LYS A 125 1.74 -9.47 14.13
CA LYS A 125 2.13 -10.20 15.34
C LYS A 125 3.48 -9.69 15.87
#